data_AF-A0A9E3YC90-F1
#
_entry.id   AF-A0A9E3YC90-F1
#
_cell.length_a   1.000
_cell.length_b   1.000
_cell.length_c   1.000
_cell.angle_alpha   90.00
_cell.angle_beta   90.00
_cell.angle_gamma   90.00
#
_symmetry.space_group_name_H-M   'P 1'
#
loop_
_entity.id
_entity.type
_entity.pdbx_description
1 polymer ?
#
loop_
_entity_poly.entity_id
_entity_poly.type
_entity_poly.pdbx_seq_one_letter_code
_entity_poly.pdbx_strand_id
1 'polypeptide(L)'
;MDIIELVSLLLALLGASILLFGVALFVSNKVNDRRMAQVSGPYLVRIGPAKGRGRDGDDLEERFDSLDAARSAAEQALLGWPERAVAHVLGQRTDGDWDVVDRVEVLHP
;
A
#
# COMPACT_ATOMS: atom_id res chain seq x y z
N MET A 1 24.84 -33.54 -23.05
CA MET A 1 23.76 -33.35 -22.06
C MET A 1 22.54 -34.01 -22.65
N ASP A 2 22.10 -35.09 -22.03
CA ASP A 2 21.00 -35.89 -22.56
C ASP A 2 19.65 -35.27 -22.20
N ILE A 3 18.59 -35.62 -22.94
CA ILE A 3 17.24 -35.05 -22.76
C ILE A 3 16.75 -35.20 -21.32
N ILE A 4 17.13 -36.30 -20.65
CA ILE A 4 16.78 -36.56 -19.24
C ILE A 4 17.43 -35.52 -18.32
N GLU A 5 18.71 -35.19 -18.54
CA GLU A 5 19.43 -34.18 -17.76
C GLU A 5 18.83 -32.78 -17.94
N LEU A 6 18.42 -32.44 -19.17
CA LEU A 6 17.76 -31.16 -19.47
C LEU A 6 16.39 -31.05 -18.75
N VAL A 7 15.58 -32.11 -18.75
CA VAL A 7 14.28 -32.13 -18.07
C VAL A 7 14.46 -32.03 -16.55
N SER A 8 15.42 -32.75 -15.97
CA SER A 8 15.72 -32.66 -14.54
C SER A 8 16.18 -31.26 -14.13
N LEU A 9 17.01 -30.60 -14.93
CA LEU A 9 17.46 -29.23 -14.69
C LEU A 9 16.29 -28.24 -14.72
N LEU A 10 15.39 -28.37 -15.71
CA LEU A 10 14.21 -27.51 -15.83
C LEU A 10 13.26 -27.67 -14.64
N LEU A 11 13.02 -28.90 -14.18
CA LEU A 11 12.20 -29.16 -13.01
C LEU A 11 12.83 -28.61 -11.73
N ALA A 12 14.15 -28.72 -11.58
CA ALA A 12 14.88 -28.14 -10.45
C ALA A 12 14.79 -26.61 -10.43
N LEU A 13 14.95 -25.95 -11.59
CA LEU A 13 14.81 -24.50 -11.72
C LEU A 13 13.38 -24.03 -11.44
N LEU A 14 12.37 -24.78 -11.90
CA LEU A 14 10.98 -24.48 -11.62
C LEU A 14 10.68 -24.60 -10.12
N GLY A 15 11.14 -25.67 -9.47
CA GLY A 15 11.01 -25.85 -8.03
C GLY A 15 11.68 -24.73 -7.22
N ALA A 16 12.90 -24.35 -7.61
CA ALA A 16 13.61 -23.23 -7.00
C ALA A 16 12.85 -21.91 -7.17
N SER A 17 12.28 -21.67 -8.35
CA SER A 17 11.51 -20.45 -8.64
C SER A 17 10.22 -20.36 -7.82
N ILE A 18 9.49 -21.47 -7.67
CA ILE A 18 8.29 -21.53 -6.83
C ILE A 18 8.65 -21.29 -5.35
N LEU A 19 9.76 -21.87 -4.89
CA LEU A 19 10.21 -21.69 -3.51
C LEU A 19 10.63 -20.24 -3.24
N LEU A 20 11.38 -19.63 -4.15
CA LEU A 20 11.74 -18.21 -4.08
C LEU A 20 10.49 -17.31 -4.09
N PHE A 21 9.51 -17.63 -4.94
CA PHE A 21 8.25 -16.90 -4.98
C PHE A 21 7.46 -17.01 -3.66
N GLY A 22 7.37 -18.21 -3.09
CA GLY A 22 6.74 -18.43 -1.79
C GLY A 22 7.44 -17.66 -0.65
N VAL A 23 8.77 -17.64 -0.64
CA VAL A 23 9.55 -16.87 0.34
C VAL A 23 9.32 -15.37 0.16
N ALA A 24 9.27 -14.88 -1.08
CA ALA A 24 8.99 -13.47 -1.37
C ALA A 24 7.61 -13.03 -0.86
N LEU A 25 6.58 -13.85 -1.07
CA LEU A 25 5.23 -13.59 -0.53
C LEU A 25 5.21 -13.60 0.99
N PHE A 26 5.89 -14.57 1.63
CA PHE A 26 5.98 -14.65 3.09
C PHE A 26 6.67 -13.42 3.69
N VAL A 27 7.78 -12.96 3.10
CA VAL A 27 8.48 -11.76 3.52
C VAL A 27 7.61 -10.52 3.31
N SER A 28 6.92 -10.42 2.16
CA SER A 28 5.99 -9.32 1.88
C SER A 28 4.89 -9.22 2.93
N ASN A 29 4.25 -10.35 3.27
CA ASN A 29 3.22 -10.40 4.31
C ASN A 29 3.78 -10.01 5.69
N LYS A 30 4.95 -10.54 6.08
CA LYS A 30 5.58 -10.16 7.35
C LYS A 30 5.98 -8.69 7.42
N VAL A 31 6.42 -8.09 6.32
CA VAL A 31 6.73 -6.66 6.26
C VAL A 31 5.44 -5.85 6.39
N ASN A 32 4.35 -6.30 5.78
CA ASN A 32 3.05 -5.66 5.90
C ASN A 32 2.51 -5.74 7.35
N ASP A 33 2.61 -6.91 7.98
CA ASP A 33 2.22 -7.12 9.38
C ASP A 33 3.03 -6.23 10.34
N ARG A 34 4.34 -6.09 10.09
CA ARG A 34 5.20 -5.19 10.89
C ARG A 34 4.87 -3.71 10.70
N ARG A 35 4.46 -3.31 9.48
CA ARG A 35 3.99 -1.93 9.24
C ARG A 35 2.67 -1.68 9.96
N MET A 36 1.75 -2.65 9.94
CA MET A 36 0.48 -2.58 10.65
C MET A 36 0.65 -2.56 12.18
N ALA A 37 1.64 -3.28 12.71
CA ALA A 37 1.93 -3.30 14.15
C ALA A 37 2.46 -1.97 14.73
N GLN A 38 2.86 -1.01 13.88
CA GLN A 38 3.35 0.30 14.32
C GLN A 38 2.23 1.34 14.44
N VAL A 39 1.04 1.06 13.91
CA VAL A 39 -0.14 1.92 13.92
C VAL A 39 -0.99 1.58 15.14
N SER A 40 -1.35 2.58 15.95
CA SER A 40 -2.03 2.36 17.24
C SER A 40 -3.15 3.36 17.51
N GLY A 41 -3.62 4.08 16.49
CA GLY A 41 -4.53 5.20 16.69
C GLY A 41 -5.45 5.46 15.51
N PRO A 42 -6.17 6.59 15.52
CA PRO A 42 -7.10 6.97 14.46
C PRO A 42 -6.37 7.12 13.13
N TYR A 43 -7.15 7.07 12.05
CA TYR A 43 -6.70 7.30 10.69
C TYR A 43 -7.03 8.73 10.25
N LEU A 44 -6.21 9.33 9.41
CA LEU A 44 -6.36 10.68 8.87
C LEU A 44 -6.24 10.64 7.35
N VAL A 45 -6.99 11.49 6.63
CA VAL A 45 -6.98 11.49 5.16
C VAL A 45 -6.34 12.77 4.64
N ARG A 46 -5.29 12.64 3.84
CA ARG A 46 -4.64 13.79 3.21
C ARG A 46 -4.77 13.74 1.70
N ILE A 47 -5.23 14.83 1.09
CA ILE A 47 -5.45 14.89 -0.36
C ILE A 47 -4.47 15.87 -0.98
N GLY A 48 -3.87 15.51 -2.11
CA GLY A 48 -2.94 16.40 -2.79
C GLY A 48 -2.76 16.07 -4.27
N PRO A 49 -1.97 16.89 -4.99
CA PRO A 49 -1.67 16.65 -6.39
C PRO A 49 -0.87 15.35 -6.59
N ALA A 50 -1.13 14.61 -7.67
CA ALA A 50 -0.41 13.36 -7.99
C ALA A 50 1.07 13.59 -8.37
N LYS A 51 1.43 14.78 -8.86
CA LYS A 51 2.81 15.14 -9.23
C LYS A 51 3.49 15.91 -8.09
N GLY A 52 4.34 15.21 -7.35
CA GLY A 52 5.18 15.78 -6.30
C GLY A 52 4.64 15.46 -4.91
N ARG A 53 5.55 15.31 -3.94
CA ARG A 53 5.20 15.23 -2.51
C ARG A 53 4.34 16.45 -2.22
N GLY A 54 3.02 16.23 -2.06
CA GLY A 54 2.02 17.27 -1.85
C GLY A 54 2.52 18.24 -0.79
N ARG A 55 2.97 19.40 -1.25
CA ARG A 55 3.17 20.56 -0.42
C ARG A 55 1.86 21.31 -0.58
N ASP A 56 1.12 21.37 0.51
CA ASP A 56 -0.05 22.23 0.70
C ASP A 56 -1.24 21.83 -0.20
N GLY A 57 -2.00 20.84 0.24
CA GLY A 57 -3.29 20.50 -0.36
C GLY A 57 -4.24 20.07 0.75
N ASP A 58 -5.30 20.85 0.95
CA ASP A 58 -6.35 20.74 1.96
C ASP A 58 -6.40 19.39 2.70
N ASP A 59 -5.70 19.33 3.83
CA ASP A 59 -5.70 18.18 4.72
C ASP A 59 -7.14 17.96 5.22
N LEU A 60 -7.80 16.86 4.81
CA LEU A 60 -9.02 16.42 5.45
C LEU A 60 -8.62 15.79 6.79
N GLU A 61 -8.39 16.63 7.78
CA GLU A 61 -8.02 16.23 9.13
C GLU A 61 -9.21 15.65 9.91
N GLU A 62 -9.91 14.69 9.31
CA GLU A 62 -10.93 13.92 9.99
C GLU A 62 -10.32 12.62 10.51
N ARG A 63 -10.59 12.32 11.78
CA ARG A 63 -10.10 11.13 12.45
C ARG A 63 -11.12 10.01 12.28
N PHE A 64 -10.67 8.89 11.74
CA PHE A 64 -11.49 7.70 11.58
C PHE A 64 -11.00 6.59 12.50
N ASP A 65 -11.91 5.80 13.05
CA ASP A 65 -11.56 4.68 13.92
C ASP A 65 -11.24 3.40 13.13
N SER A 66 -11.47 3.40 11.80
CA SER A 66 -11.17 2.27 10.92
C SER A 66 -10.55 2.70 9.59
N LEU A 67 -9.71 1.82 9.04
CA LEU A 67 -9.06 2.02 7.75
C LEU A 67 -10.10 2.10 6.62
N ASP A 68 -11.15 1.27 6.67
CA ASP A 68 -12.19 1.25 5.64
C ASP A 68 -13.01 2.54 5.60
N ALA A 69 -13.30 3.14 6.77
CA ALA A 69 -13.98 4.43 6.84
C ALA A 69 -13.10 5.54 6.26
N ALA A 70 -11.81 5.56 6.61
CA ALA A 70 -10.85 6.52 6.06
C ALA A 70 -10.67 6.36 4.54
N ARG A 71 -10.63 5.12 4.03
CA ARG A 71 -10.58 4.84 2.59
C ARG A 71 -11.83 5.35 1.88
N SER A 72 -13.02 5.07 2.43
CA SER A 72 -14.29 5.54 1.85
C SER A 72 -14.36 7.06 1.80
N ALA A 73 -13.89 7.75 2.86
CA ALA A 73 -13.82 9.20 2.90
C ALA A 73 -12.80 9.74 1.88
N ALA A 74 -11.64 9.09 1.74
CA ALA A 74 -10.62 9.45 0.75
C ALA A 74 -11.15 9.34 -0.69
N GLU A 75 -11.87 8.26 -1.02
CA GLU A 75 -12.51 8.10 -2.33
C GLU A 75 -13.56 9.17 -2.59
N GLN A 76 -14.45 9.44 -1.63
CA GLN A 76 -15.48 10.47 -1.75
C GLN A 76 -14.89 11.86 -1.94
N ALA A 77 -13.85 12.17 -1.17
CA ALA A 77 -13.20 13.46 -1.26
C ALA A 77 -12.49 13.65 -2.61
N LEU A 78 -11.90 12.58 -3.18
CA LEU A 78 -11.29 12.63 -4.51
C LEU A 78 -12.29 12.88 -5.66
N LEU A 79 -13.58 12.55 -5.50
CA LEU A 79 -14.61 12.81 -6.52
C LEU A 79 -14.82 14.31 -6.80
N GLY A 80 -14.52 15.17 -5.81
CA GLY A 80 -14.64 16.63 -5.93
C GLY A 80 -13.36 17.32 -6.41
N TRP A 81 -12.27 16.58 -6.63
CA TRP A 81 -10.95 17.13 -6.92
C TRP A 81 -10.63 17.12 -8.43
N PRO A 82 -9.74 18.02 -8.89
CA PRO A 82 -9.31 18.04 -10.29
C PRO A 82 -8.66 16.72 -10.70
N GLU A 83 -8.77 16.39 -11.99
CA GLU A 83 -8.13 15.21 -12.58
C GLU A 83 -6.64 15.16 -12.18
N ARG A 84 -6.20 14.02 -11.62
CA ARG A 84 -4.85 13.75 -11.06
C ARG A 84 -4.64 14.14 -9.59
N ALA A 85 -5.65 14.00 -8.74
CA ALA A 85 -5.47 14.02 -7.28
C ALA A 85 -5.22 12.61 -6.70
N VAL A 86 -4.54 12.58 -5.55
CA VAL A 86 -4.26 11.35 -4.79
C VAL A 86 -4.56 11.63 -3.33
N ALA A 87 -5.33 10.74 -2.71
CA ALA A 87 -5.57 10.74 -1.28
C ALA A 87 -4.65 9.71 -0.60
N HIS A 88 -4.08 10.10 0.52
CA HIS A 88 -3.22 9.27 1.35
C HIS A 88 -3.95 9.07 2.68
N VAL A 89 -4.21 7.82 3.02
CA VAL A 89 -4.70 7.49 4.36
C VAL A 89 -3.48 7.29 5.25
N LEU A 90 -3.44 8.06 6.32
CA LEU A 90 -2.40 8.04 7.33
C LEU A 90 -2.91 7.32 8.58
N GLY A 91 -2.13 6.39 9.12
CA GLY A 91 -2.38 5.78 10.41
C GLY A 91 -1.51 6.43 11.48
N GLN A 92 -2.09 6.78 12.63
CA GLN A 92 -1.29 7.29 13.74
C GLN A 92 -0.46 6.16 14.37
N ARG A 93 0.83 6.41 14.50
CA ARG A 93 1.80 5.51 15.13
C ARG A 93 1.77 5.63 16.65
N THR A 94 2.39 4.65 17.30
CA THR A 94 2.58 4.61 18.77
C THR A 94 3.39 5.78 19.32
N ASP A 95 4.26 6.40 18.53
CA ASP A 95 5.03 7.59 18.89
C ASP A 95 4.29 8.92 18.60
N GLY A 96 3.06 8.85 18.09
CA GLY A 96 2.22 10.01 17.79
C GLY A 96 2.39 10.57 16.38
N ASP A 97 3.38 10.11 15.62
CA ASP A 97 3.59 10.47 14.21
C ASP A 97 2.60 9.77 13.29
N TRP A 98 2.53 10.21 12.03
CA TRP A 98 1.60 9.70 11.02
C TRP A 98 2.35 9.02 9.89
N ASP A 99 1.99 7.77 9.58
CA ASP A 99 2.55 7.01 8.45
C ASP A 99 1.48 6.73 7.39
N VAL A 100 1.87 6.78 6.11
CA VAL A 100 0.98 6.41 5.00
C VAL A 100 0.73 4.90 5.04
N VAL A 101 -0.52 4.52 5.30
CA VAL A 101 -0.97 3.11 5.33
C VAL A 101 -1.71 2.73 4.05
N ASP A 102 -2.30 3.71 3.36
CA ASP A 102 -2.98 3.49 2.09
C ASP A 102 -2.87 4.71 1.16
N ARG A 103 -2.95 4.46 -0.15
CA ARG A 103 -2.90 5.46 -1.19
C ARG A 103 -4.01 5.20 -2.19
N VAL A 104 -4.98 6.10 -2.23
CA VAL A 104 -6.12 6.08 -3.14
C VAL A 104 -5.83 7.06 -4.26
N GLU A 105 -5.83 6.58 -5.50
CA GLU A 105 -5.69 7.40 -6.70
C GLU A 105 -6.90 7.17 -7.60
N VAL A 106 -7.54 8.25 -8.08
CA VAL A 106 -8.57 8.13 -9.10
C VAL A 106 -7.89 8.14 -10.46
N LEU A 107 -7.82 6.96 -11.08
CA LEU A 107 -7.47 6.81 -12.49
C LEU A 107 -8.70 7.20 -13.32
N HIS A 108 -8.93 8.50 -13.51
CA HIS A 108 -9.89 8.91 -14.55
C HIS A 108 -9.29 8.57 -15.93
N PRO A 109 -10.06 7.90 -16.82
CA PRO A 109 -9.62 7.55 -18.17
C PRO A 109 -9.40 8.76 -19.07
#